data_AF-A0A662F1N0-F1
#
_entry.id   AF-A0A662F1N0-F1
#
_cell.length_a   1.000
_cell.length_b   1.000
_cell.length_c   1.000
_cell.angle_alpha   90.00
_cell.angle_beta   90.00
_cell.angle_gamma   90.00
#
_symmetry.space_group_name_H-M   'P 1'
#
loop_
_entity.id
_entity.type
_entity.pdbx_description
1 polymer ?
#
loop_
_entity_poly.entity_id
_entity_poly.type
_entity_poly.pdbx_seq_one_letter_code
_entity_poly.pdbx_strand_id
1 'polypeptide(L)'
;KNKVCAYRLQDQGLDTVEANERLGFPADLRDYGIGAQILADLGLSTIRLLTNNPKKVIGLAGYGLKIVEQIPIEIPPNEHNRDYLRTKKEKLGHQLKHV
;
A
#
# COMPACT_ATOMS: atom_id res chain seq x y z
N LYS A 1 -3.01 6.10 -16.65
CA LYS A 1 -4.03 7.16 -16.89
C LYS A 1 -4.79 7.49 -15.60
N ASN A 2 -5.50 6.54 -14.98
CA ASN A 2 -6.32 6.78 -13.77
C ASN A 2 -5.57 7.40 -12.58
N LYS A 3 -4.33 6.95 -12.31
CA LYS A 3 -3.51 7.50 -11.21
C LYS A 3 -3.23 9.01 -11.37
N VAL A 4 -2.99 9.47 -12.60
CA VAL A 4 -2.78 10.90 -12.89
C VAL A 4 -4.09 11.67 -12.72
N CYS A 5 -5.23 11.09 -13.13
CA CYS A 5 -6.53 11.69 -12.87
C CYS A 5 -6.83 11.81 -11.37
N ALA A 6 -6.48 10.80 -10.57
CA ALA A 6 -6.64 10.84 -9.13
C ALA A 6 -5.77 11.93 -8.49
N TYR A 7 -4.53 12.13 -8.98
CA TYR A 7 -3.69 13.25 -8.54
C TYR A 7 -4.29 14.60 -8.86
N ARG A 8 -4.85 14.78 -10.07
CA ARG A 8 -5.53 16.03 -10.42
C ARG A 8 -6.74 16.34 -9.52
N LEU A 9 -7.44 15.31 -9.02
CA LEU A 9 -8.51 15.49 -8.04
C LEU A 9 -7.94 15.79 -6.64
N GLN A 10 -6.79 15.22 -6.30
CA GLN A 10 -6.09 15.53 -5.04
C GLN A 10 -5.59 16.97 -5.00
N ASP A 11 -5.09 17.50 -6.12
CA ASP A 11 -4.72 18.91 -6.25
C ASP A 11 -5.93 19.86 -6.09
N GLN A 12 -7.15 19.34 -6.24
CA GLN A 12 -8.40 20.07 -6.01
C GLN A 12 -8.95 19.89 -4.58
N GLY A 13 -8.21 19.21 -3.70
CA GLY A 13 -8.52 19.05 -2.29
C GLY A 13 -9.16 17.72 -1.89
N LEU A 14 -9.38 16.78 -2.82
CA LEU A 14 -9.83 15.43 -2.46
C LEU A 14 -8.67 14.63 -1.88
N ASP A 15 -8.96 13.70 -0.98
CA ASP A 15 -7.93 12.77 -0.56
C ASP A 15 -7.75 11.57 -1.50
N THR A 16 -6.82 10.67 -1.16
CA THR A 16 -6.55 9.49 -1.99
C THR A 16 -7.74 8.54 -2.12
N VAL A 17 -8.55 8.37 -1.08
CA VAL A 17 -9.73 7.49 -1.10
C VAL A 17 -10.83 8.14 -1.94
N GLU A 18 -11.16 9.39 -1.62
CA GLU A 18 -12.21 10.17 -2.27
C GLU A 18 -11.94 10.33 -3.77
N ALA A 19 -10.68 10.59 -4.15
CA ALA A 19 -10.30 10.70 -5.55
C ALA A 19 -10.49 9.39 -6.33
N ASN A 20 -10.26 8.23 -5.71
CA ASN A 20 -10.52 6.93 -6.36
C ASN A 20 -12.02 6.67 -6.47
N GLU A 21 -12.78 6.89 -5.41
CA GLU A 21 -14.24 6.70 -5.39
C GLU A 21 -14.93 7.61 -6.40
N ARG A 22 -14.49 8.88 -6.52
CA ARG A 22 -14.99 9.84 -7.51
C ARG A 22 -14.74 9.39 -8.94
N LEU A 23 -13.67 8.65 -9.18
CA LEU A 23 -13.35 8.04 -10.48
C LEU A 23 -14.03 6.68 -10.68
N GLY A 24 -14.84 6.20 -9.73
CA GLY A 24 -15.53 4.91 -9.79
C GLY A 24 -14.68 3.71 -9.42
N PHE A 25 -13.56 3.91 -8.71
CA PHE A 25 -12.65 2.84 -8.30
C PHE A 25 -12.66 2.64 -6.77
N PRO A 26 -12.54 1.40 -6.28
CA PRO A 26 -12.20 1.13 -4.89
C PRO A 26 -10.88 1.78 -4.48
N ALA A 27 -10.75 2.11 -3.19
CA ALA A 27 -9.55 2.73 -2.63
C ALA A 27 -8.28 1.86 -2.76
N ASP A 28 -8.45 0.54 -2.85
CA ASP A 28 -7.39 -0.42 -3.13
C ASP A 28 -7.91 -1.58 -3.98
N LEU A 29 -7.38 -1.75 -5.19
CA LEU A 29 -7.73 -2.81 -6.14
C LEU A 29 -6.64 -3.89 -6.27
N ARG A 30 -5.58 -3.82 -5.44
CA ARG A 30 -4.40 -4.68 -5.63
C ARG A 30 -4.67 -6.11 -5.16
N ASP A 31 -4.30 -7.05 -6.01
CA ASP A 31 -4.09 -8.45 -5.68
C ASP A 31 -2.59 -8.72 -5.51
N TYR A 32 -2.22 -9.42 -4.43
CA TYR A 32 -0.83 -9.76 -4.10
C TYR A 32 -0.47 -11.22 -4.42
N GLY A 33 -1.43 -12.01 -4.90
CA GLY A 33 -1.29 -13.44 -5.12
C GLY A 33 -0.27 -13.82 -6.19
N ILE A 34 -0.20 -13.06 -7.28
CA ILE A 34 0.79 -13.31 -8.34
C ILE A 34 2.21 -13.14 -7.79
N GLY A 35 2.46 -12.07 -7.04
CA GLY A 35 3.76 -11.85 -6.42
C GLY A 35 4.12 -12.95 -5.42
N ALA A 36 3.14 -13.43 -4.65
CA ALA A 36 3.32 -14.53 -3.72
C ALA A 36 3.69 -15.84 -4.44
N GLN A 37 3.03 -16.15 -5.55
CA GLN A 37 3.31 -17.34 -6.36
C GLN A 37 4.72 -17.30 -6.97
N ILE A 38 5.15 -16.14 -7.48
CA ILE A 38 6.52 -15.98 -8.01
C ILE A 38 7.54 -16.26 -6.90
N LEU A 39 7.35 -15.71 -5.70
CA LEU A 39 8.27 -15.93 -4.59
C LEU A 39 8.29 -17.40 -4.14
N ALA A 40 7.14 -18.06 -4.11
CA ALA A 40 7.04 -19.48 -3.81
C ALA A 40 7.72 -20.36 -4.87
N ASP A 41 7.55 -20.03 -6.16
CA ASP A 41 8.20 -20.72 -7.29
C ASP A 41 9.72 -20.58 -7.25
N LEU A 42 10.22 -19.44 -6.79
CA LEU A 42 11.64 -19.21 -6.50
C LEU A 42 12.15 -19.98 -5.25
N GLY A 43 11.28 -20.75 -4.58
CA GLY A 43 11.63 -21.61 -3.44
C GLY A 43 11.62 -20.90 -2.08
N LEU A 44 11.05 -19.70 -1.96
CA LEU A 44 10.95 -19.01 -0.69
C LEU A 44 9.82 -19.60 0.15
N SER A 45 10.06 -19.74 1.45
CA SER A 45 9.07 -20.22 2.43
C SER A 45 8.96 -19.32 3.65
N THR A 46 10.03 -18.60 3.99
CA THR A 46 10.08 -17.69 5.13
C THR A 46 10.74 -16.39 4.72
N ILE A 47 10.07 -15.25 4.95
CA ILE A 47 10.57 -13.95 4.54
C ILE A 47 10.38 -12.87 5.61
N ARG A 48 11.30 -11.92 5.62
CA ARG A 48 11.15 -10.63 6.30
C ARG A 48 10.70 -9.62 5.26
N LEU A 49 9.53 -9.01 5.46
CA LEU A 49 8.88 -8.19 4.43
C LEU A 49 9.10 -6.70 4.71
N LEU A 50 9.70 -6.00 3.75
CA LEU A 50 9.78 -4.54 3.78
C LEU A 50 8.40 -3.93 3.44
N THR A 51 7.65 -3.44 4.43
CA THR A 51 6.33 -2.84 4.20
C THR A 51 5.90 -1.94 5.36
N ASN A 52 5.14 -0.89 5.02
CA ASN A 52 4.37 -0.09 5.99
C ASN A 52 2.86 -0.37 5.87
N ASN A 53 2.45 -1.29 5.00
CA ASN A 53 1.05 -1.67 4.81
C ASN A 53 0.81 -3.07 5.37
N PRO A 54 0.16 -3.20 6.55
CA PRO A 54 -0.13 -4.50 7.16
C PRO A 54 -1.04 -5.39 6.31
N LYS A 55 -1.91 -4.82 5.47
CA LYS A 55 -2.81 -5.62 4.61
C LYS A 55 -2.04 -6.47 3.60
N LYS A 56 -0.81 -6.08 3.23
CA LYS A 56 0.06 -6.91 2.38
C LYS A 56 0.46 -8.23 3.04
N VAL A 57 0.61 -8.24 4.36
CA VAL A 57 1.04 -9.44 5.10
C VAL A 57 -0.02 -10.53 5.04
N ILE A 58 -1.29 -10.15 5.20
CA ILE A 58 -2.43 -11.07 5.16
C ILE A 58 -2.54 -11.74 3.79
N GLY A 59 -2.31 -10.99 2.71
CA GLY A 59 -2.42 -11.50 1.33
C GLY A 59 -1.35 -12.52 0.94
N LEU A 60 -0.21 -12.60 1.64
CA LEU A 60 0.90 -13.50 1.28
C LEU A 60 0.86 -14.84 2.02
N ALA A 61 0.25 -14.89 3.22
CA ALA A 61 0.26 -16.08 4.06
C ALA A 61 -0.44 -17.30 3.42
N GLY A 62 -1.42 -17.07 2.53
CA GLY A 62 -2.15 -18.12 1.82
C GLY A 62 -1.33 -18.89 0.77
N TYR A 63 -0.11 -18.44 0.46
CA TYR A 63 0.75 -19.00 -0.60
C TYR A 63 1.94 -19.79 -0.05
N GLY A 64 1.88 -20.25 1.20
CA GLY A 64 2.99 -20.97 1.85
C GLY A 64 4.16 -20.08 2.26
N LEU A 65 4.01 -18.75 2.13
CA LEU A 65 5.01 -17.77 2.57
C LEU A 65 4.74 -17.35 4.01
N LYS A 66 5.63 -17.75 4.92
CA LYS A 66 5.62 -17.29 6.30
C LYS A 66 6.32 -15.93 6.41
N ILE A 67 5.56 -14.89 6.73
CA ILE A 67 6.12 -13.58 7.10
C ILE A 67 6.56 -13.64 8.55
N VAL A 68 7.87 -13.62 8.81
CA VAL A 68 8.42 -13.67 10.18
C VAL A 68 8.67 -12.30 10.79
N GLU A 69 8.78 -11.28 9.95
CA GLU A 69 9.00 -9.90 10.39
C GLU A 69 8.47 -8.92 9.36
N GLN A 70 7.88 -7.82 9.83
CA GLN A 70 7.62 -6.63 9.02
C GLN A 70 8.71 -5.61 9.32
N ILE A 71 9.51 -5.28 8.30
CA ILE A 71 10.53 -4.25 8.40
C ILE A 71 9.95 -2.96 7.82
N PRO A 72 9.82 -1.88 8.62
CA PRO A 72 9.34 -0.60 8.12
C PRO A 72 10.23 -0.05 7.00
N ILE A 73 9.61 0.55 6.00
CA ILE A 73 10.29 1.22 4.88
C ILE A 73 9.72 2.63 4.70
N GLU A 74 10.03 3.50 5.64
CA GLU A 74 9.48 4.85 5.71
C GLU A 74 10.49 5.89 5.21
N ILE A 75 9.98 6.92 4.54
CA ILE A 75 10.74 8.12 4.17
C ILE A 75 10.11 9.33 4.86
N PRO A 76 10.90 10.35 5.25
CA PRO A 76 10.35 11.59 5.79
C PRO A 76 9.38 12.24 4.79
N PRO A 77 8.20 12.70 5.23
CA PRO A 77 7.29 13.43 4.35
C PRO A 77 7.89 14.74 3.86
N ASN A 78 7.53 15.11 2.64
CA ASN A 78 7.78 16.44 2.09
C ASN A 78 6.45 17.18 1.87
N GLU A 79 6.52 18.43 1.42
CA GLU A 79 5.33 19.26 1.20
C GLU A 79 4.34 18.67 0.19
N HIS A 80 4.82 17.88 -0.78
CA HIS A 80 3.98 17.33 -1.85
C HIS A 80 3.29 16.01 -1.48
N ASN A 81 3.82 15.25 -0.52
CA ASN A 81 3.32 13.91 -0.20
C ASN A 81 2.75 13.78 1.21
N ARG A 82 2.84 14.82 2.05
CA ARG A 82 2.34 14.80 3.43
C ARG A 82 0.88 14.36 3.51
N ASP A 83 0.00 14.97 2.73
CA ASP A 83 -1.43 14.68 2.76
C ASP A 83 -1.74 13.29 2.24
N TYR A 84 -1.08 12.89 1.14
CA TYR A 84 -1.16 11.53 0.62
C TYR A 84 -0.77 10.48 1.68
N LEU A 85 0.35 10.70 2.38
CA LEU A 85 0.82 9.78 3.42
C LEU A 85 -0.10 9.78 4.64
N ARG A 86 -0.66 10.93 5.01
CA ARG A 86 -1.64 11.05 6.10
C ARG A 86 -2.90 10.25 5.79
N THR A 87 -3.45 10.37 4.57
CA THR A 87 -4.59 9.54 4.14
C THR A 87 -4.25 8.05 4.17
N LYS A 88 -3.02 7.67 3.75
CA LYS A 88 -2.57 6.26 3.81
C LYS A 88 -2.55 5.73 5.23
N LYS A 89 -2.10 6.54 6.20
CA LYS A 89 -2.08 6.21 7.62
C LYS A 89 -3.50 6.12 8.20
N GLU A 90 -4.26 7.20 8.10
CA GLU A 90 -5.55 7.37 8.78
C GLU A 90 -6.67 6.56 8.14
N LYS A 91 -6.78 6.55 6.81
CA LYS A 91 -7.90 5.90 6.11
C LYS A 91 -7.57 4.50 5.57
N LEU A 92 -6.29 4.19 5.33
CA LEU A 92 -5.89 2.92 4.73
C LEU A 92 -5.10 2.01 5.68
N GLY A 93 -4.83 2.45 6.91
CA GLY A 93 -4.23 1.64 7.97
C GLY A 93 -2.73 1.41 7.79
N HIS A 94 -2.02 2.29 7.08
CA HIS A 94 -0.57 2.21 6.97
C HIS A 94 0.11 2.56 8.30
N GLN A 95 1.13 1.82 8.66
CA GLN A 95 1.98 2.06 9.83
C GLN A 95 3.10 3.03 9.46
N LEU A 96 2.87 4.33 9.68
CA LEU A 96 3.82 5.42 9.39
C LEU A 96 4.05 6.27 10.64
N LYS A 97 5.31 6.44 11.06
CA LYS A 97 5.69 7.13 12.29
C LYS A 97 5.96 8.62 12.08
N HIS A 98 6.47 9.00 10.92
CA HIS A 98 6.96 10.34 10.60
C HIS A 98 5.95 11.21 9.85
N VAL A 99 4.71 10.72 9.74
CA VAL A 99 3.57 11.36 9.06
C VAL A 99 2.63 12.01 10.06
#